data_AF-A0A969KYI8-F1
#
_entry.id   AF-A0A969KYI8-F1
#
_cell.length_a   1.000
_cell.length_b   1.000
_cell.length_c   1.000
_cell.angle_alpha   90.00
_cell.angle_beta   90.00
_cell.angle_gamma   90.00
#
_symmetry.space_group_name_H-M   'P 1'
#
loop_
_entity.id
_entity.type
_entity.pdbx_description
1 polymer ?
#
loop_
_entity_poly.entity_id
_entity_poly.type
_entity_poly.pdbx_seq_one_letter_code
_entity_poly.pdbx_strand_id
1 'polypeptide(L)'
;MQQQLIAVQSDMDDLRQQMGIRSATPVLPDVAPPPPQPAAYVPPITGGYGPLLLLESDDSIPDILPNGIDGARGELLVTMDSAAARTLAVDNPEPDNLRELHNLKEHYAVQFPLIYGVDYDDLAQTRWAVIVNSTDDAAVLKALTPLIAHRSRQQGITLPPLTFRTGETCGEWLARHLPDPTVPWQQRPPVLLYHPGETCTAWLERHGVTHAPVDPVRGVPFYLLLVGRPGPVYASDTAYIDYSFQYELDMFWGVGRLCFNDAQGRHVLSDYTAYAEQVVDFEQGSPTLNKHVVYFGTRHDLDTATERSADELITPLVEGHSGKPGPAPDTGFTQSVFLAGDATRTNLERILRGDIEHGPPALLFTATHGIGLPADDPRLLMQQGALLCQDWTGFGNIQREHWFAAEDLETATRVSGLIAVCFACYGVGCPHEDEFVFVPGKPRPVIAPYPLVAQLPQRLLARGALAVLGHVDRAWSYSFSGINVPAQSQPFEDVLIRALSGGRMGFVTDQLNLRQGAASSLLTNTIEQAQRGLPVDTRNLAALWVARNDARNYALLGDPAVRLPMEATDTRQ
;
A
#
# COMPACT_ATOMS: atom_id res chain seq x y z
N MET A 1 -8.28 75.92 18.65
CA MET A 1 -8.09 75.12 17.42
C MET A 1 -9.00 73.90 17.37
N GLN A 2 -9.10 73.08 18.43
CA GLN A 2 -9.98 71.89 18.43
C GLN A 2 -11.48 72.20 18.45
N GLN A 3 -11.91 73.32 19.08
CA GLN A 3 -13.31 73.76 19.04
C GLN A 3 -13.74 74.42 17.71
N GLN A 4 -12.80 74.93 16.90
CA GLN A 4 -13.11 75.48 15.57
C GLN A 4 -13.25 74.38 14.50
N LEU A 5 -12.60 73.22 14.67
CA LEU A 5 -12.76 72.08 13.77
C LEU A 5 -14.11 71.37 13.94
N ILE A 6 -14.64 71.31 15.17
CA ILE A 6 -15.94 70.68 15.46
C ILE A 6 -17.10 71.50 14.88
N ALA A 7 -17.01 72.83 14.89
CA ALA A 7 -18.02 73.71 14.30
C ALA A 7 -18.10 73.58 12.77
N VAL A 8 -16.95 73.43 12.08
CA VAL A 8 -16.91 73.27 10.61
C VAL A 8 -17.45 71.90 10.16
N GLN A 9 -17.31 70.85 10.98
CA GLN A 9 -17.87 69.54 10.70
C GLN A 9 -19.40 69.50 10.87
N SER A 10 -19.93 70.19 11.87
CA SER A 10 -21.38 70.33 12.08
C SER A 10 -22.08 71.02 10.92
N ASP A 11 -21.52 72.15 10.43
CA ASP A 11 -22.10 72.91 9.31
C ASP A 11 -22.03 72.15 7.97
N MET A 12 -21.06 71.24 7.79
CA MET A 12 -20.91 70.43 6.57
C MET A 12 -21.89 69.25 6.50
N ASP A 13 -22.30 68.71 7.64
CA ASP A 13 -23.22 67.57 7.68
C ASP A 13 -24.69 68.03 7.55
N ASP A 14 -25.04 69.21 8.06
CA ASP A 14 -26.35 69.85 7.81
C ASP A 14 -26.55 70.21 6.32
N LEU A 15 -25.49 70.66 5.63
CA LEU A 15 -25.56 70.99 4.20
C LEU A 15 -25.76 69.74 3.31
N ARG A 16 -25.24 68.58 3.75
CA ARG A 16 -25.40 67.30 3.04
C ARG A 16 -26.81 66.72 3.19
N GLN A 17 -27.46 66.99 4.33
CA GLN A 17 -28.82 66.53 4.59
C GLN A 17 -29.87 67.36 3.84
N GLN A 18 -29.64 68.67 3.65
CA GLN A 18 -30.56 69.55 2.93
C GLN A 18 -30.55 69.38 1.40
N MET A 19 -29.47 68.87 0.79
CA MET A 19 -29.36 68.74 -0.68
C MET A 19 -29.81 67.38 -1.26
N GLY A 20 -30.22 66.41 -0.44
CA GLY A 20 -30.80 65.14 -0.93
C GLY A 20 -29.89 64.29 -1.85
N ILE A 21 -28.58 64.52 -1.86
CA ILE A 21 -27.63 63.78 -2.69
C ILE A 21 -27.23 62.49 -1.95
N ARG A 22 -27.76 61.34 -2.40
CA ARG A 22 -27.27 60.02 -1.98
C ARG A 22 -25.87 59.80 -2.60
N SER A 23 -24.88 59.53 -1.77
CA SER A 23 -23.54 59.16 -2.23
C SER A 23 -23.56 57.77 -2.88
N ALA A 24 -23.14 57.69 -4.13
CA ALA A 24 -22.79 56.44 -4.77
C ALA A 24 -21.49 55.91 -4.13
N THR A 25 -21.57 54.74 -3.51
CA THR A 25 -20.40 54.03 -2.96
C THR A 25 -19.61 53.44 -4.13
N PRO A 26 -18.27 53.60 -4.18
CA PRO A 26 -17.46 52.94 -5.19
C PRO A 26 -17.46 51.42 -4.93
N VAL A 27 -17.88 50.65 -5.93
CA VAL A 27 -17.78 49.19 -5.92
C VAL A 27 -16.31 48.84 -6.14
N LEU A 28 -15.66 48.40 -5.06
CA LEU A 28 -14.36 47.72 -5.14
C LEU A 28 -14.56 46.33 -5.77
N PRO A 29 -13.63 45.83 -6.60
CA PRO A 29 -13.70 44.46 -7.09
C PRO A 29 -13.70 43.50 -5.90
N ASP A 30 -14.55 42.48 -5.96
CA ASP A 30 -14.66 41.42 -4.95
C ASP A 30 -13.26 40.88 -4.63
N VAL A 31 -12.81 41.14 -3.41
CA VAL A 31 -11.63 40.49 -2.86
C VAL A 31 -12.00 39.03 -2.71
N ALA A 32 -11.33 38.16 -3.48
CA ALA A 32 -11.47 36.72 -3.34
C ALA A 32 -11.43 36.37 -1.84
N PRO A 33 -12.34 35.51 -1.35
CA PRO A 33 -12.32 35.11 0.05
C PRO A 33 -10.90 34.62 0.37
N PRO A 34 -10.34 34.98 1.54
CA PRO A 34 -9.05 34.43 1.94
C PRO A 34 -9.14 32.90 1.80
N PRO A 35 -8.08 32.22 1.32
CA PRO A 35 -8.06 30.77 1.30
C PRO A 35 -8.49 30.28 2.69
N PRO A 36 -9.33 29.23 2.78
CA PRO A 36 -9.78 28.72 4.06
C PRO A 36 -8.55 28.58 4.95
N GLN A 37 -8.59 29.19 6.14
CA GLN A 37 -7.52 29.01 7.11
C GLN A 37 -7.31 27.49 7.22
N PRO A 38 -6.06 26.99 7.13
CA PRO A 38 -5.83 25.59 7.40
C PRO A 38 -6.49 25.29 8.74
N ALA A 39 -7.41 24.32 8.75
CA ALA A 39 -8.01 23.85 9.97
C ALA A 39 -6.86 23.70 10.99
N ALA A 40 -7.00 24.34 12.14
CA ALA A 40 -5.95 24.29 13.16
C ALA A 40 -5.52 22.85 13.32
N TYR A 41 -4.21 22.59 13.29
CA TYR A 41 -3.65 21.29 13.64
C TYR A 41 -4.32 20.87 14.95
N VAL A 42 -5.23 19.90 14.86
CA VAL A 42 -5.80 19.29 16.04
C VAL A 42 -4.74 18.30 16.48
N PRO A 43 -4.10 18.48 17.65
CA PRO A 43 -3.23 17.43 18.18
C PRO A 43 -4.05 16.14 18.23
N PRO A 44 -3.43 14.98 17.95
CA PRO A 44 -4.18 13.77 17.73
C PRO A 44 -5.07 13.50 18.95
N ILE A 45 -6.30 13.12 18.62
CA ILE A 45 -7.48 12.95 19.44
C ILE A 45 -7.14 12.55 20.89
N THR A 46 -7.77 13.25 21.84
CA THR A 46 -7.66 13.00 23.29
C THR A 46 -8.37 11.69 23.68
N GLY A 47 -7.71 10.57 23.39
CA GLY A 47 -8.05 9.22 23.84
C GLY A 47 -6.75 8.47 24.10
N GLY A 48 -6.68 7.66 25.15
CA GLY A 48 -5.44 7.01 25.57
C GLY A 48 -4.80 6.21 24.44
N TYR A 49 -3.61 6.64 24.00
CA TYR A 49 -2.75 5.84 23.15
C TYR A 49 -2.49 4.51 23.86
N GLY A 50 -2.85 3.40 23.22
CA GLY A 50 -2.42 2.10 23.70
C GLY A 50 -0.91 1.98 23.49
N PRO A 51 -0.14 1.35 24.39
CA PRO A 51 1.14 0.82 23.95
C PRO A 51 0.91 -0.08 22.71
N LEU A 52 1.93 -0.30 21.89
CA LEU A 52 1.96 -1.48 21.03
C LEU A 52 1.71 -2.67 21.97
N LEU A 53 0.51 -3.28 21.89
CA LEU A 53 -0.02 -4.09 22.98
C LEU A 53 0.70 -5.44 23.02
N LEU A 54 1.59 -5.58 24.00
CA LEU A 54 2.19 -6.85 24.41
C LEU A 54 1.11 -7.66 25.15
N LEU A 55 0.54 -8.70 24.52
CA LEU A 55 -0.26 -9.68 25.25
C LEU A 55 0.68 -10.76 25.79
N GLU A 56 1.10 -10.62 27.04
CA GLU A 56 1.66 -11.74 27.80
C GLU A 56 0.52 -12.52 28.48
N SER A 57 0.41 -13.80 28.16
CA SER A 57 -0.20 -14.79 29.04
C SER A 57 0.68 -16.06 29.02
N ASP A 58 0.71 -16.79 30.14
CA ASP A 58 1.59 -17.94 30.41
C ASP A 58 1.43 -19.11 29.41
N ASP A 59 0.44 -19.06 28.52
CA ASP A 59 0.17 -20.02 27.43
C ASP A 59 0.42 -19.37 26.04
N SER A 60 1.57 -18.70 25.87
CA SER A 60 1.97 -18.17 24.57
C SER A 60 2.11 -19.29 23.53
N ILE A 61 1.73 -19.01 22.28
CA ILE A 61 1.96 -19.94 21.17
C ILE A 61 3.39 -19.68 20.67
N PRO A 62 4.35 -20.59 20.85
CA PRO A 62 5.73 -20.38 20.39
C PRO A 62 5.86 -20.24 18.86
N ASP A 63 4.81 -20.53 18.10
CA ASP A 63 4.85 -20.63 16.63
C ASP A 63 4.25 -19.42 15.89
N ILE A 64 3.67 -18.42 16.59
CA ILE A 64 3.03 -17.25 15.99
C ILE A 64 3.80 -15.98 16.37
N LEU A 65 4.74 -15.60 15.51
CA LEU A 65 5.63 -14.46 15.77
C LEU A 65 5.47 -13.43 14.66
N PRO A 66 5.23 -12.15 14.99
CA PRO A 66 5.26 -11.10 13.99
C PRO A 66 6.71 -10.72 13.68
N ASN A 67 6.97 -10.37 12.42
CA ASN A 67 8.24 -9.76 12.02
C ASN A 67 8.21 -8.25 12.24
N GLY A 68 7.82 -7.84 13.44
CA GLY A 68 7.74 -6.44 13.85
C GLY A 68 8.17 -6.27 15.28
N ILE A 69 8.85 -5.16 15.55
CA ILE A 69 9.50 -4.91 16.84
C ILE A 69 9.27 -3.48 17.33
N ASP A 70 9.10 -3.31 18.64
CA ASP A 70 9.03 -2.01 19.30
C ASP A 70 10.38 -1.30 19.14
N GLY A 71 10.37 -0.16 18.43
CA GLY A 71 11.58 0.59 18.08
C GLY A 71 12.31 1.23 19.26
N ALA A 72 11.82 1.14 20.49
CA ALA A 72 12.52 1.59 21.68
C ALA A 72 12.99 0.41 22.56
N ARG A 73 12.12 -0.57 22.80
CA ARG A 73 12.34 -1.66 23.76
C ARG A 73 13.02 -2.89 23.17
N GLY A 74 12.88 -3.11 21.86
CA GLY A 74 13.34 -4.35 21.23
C GLY A 74 12.45 -5.56 21.55
N GLU A 75 11.18 -5.33 21.85
CA GLU A 75 10.18 -6.37 22.14
C GLU A 75 9.32 -6.60 20.89
N LEU A 76 8.91 -7.84 20.63
CA LEU A 76 8.01 -8.14 19.52
C LEU A 76 6.68 -7.40 19.67
N LEU A 77 6.17 -6.83 18.57
CA LEU A 77 5.02 -5.92 18.64
C LEU A 77 3.75 -6.56 19.19
N VAL A 78 3.54 -7.84 18.94
CA VAL A 78 2.45 -8.63 19.52
C VAL A 78 2.89 -10.08 19.67
N THR A 79 2.78 -10.61 20.88
CA THR A 79 2.55 -12.02 21.12
C THR A 79 1.05 -12.20 21.32
N MET A 80 0.39 -13.16 20.68
CA MET A 80 -1.05 -13.38 20.88
C MET A 80 -1.30 -14.83 21.32
N ASP A 81 -2.05 -15.00 22.41
CA ASP A 81 -2.44 -16.32 22.88
C ASP A 81 -3.65 -16.88 22.11
N SER A 82 -3.81 -18.22 22.16
CA SER A 82 -4.87 -18.92 21.42
C SER A 82 -6.28 -18.53 21.88
N ALA A 83 -6.46 -18.21 23.17
CA ALA A 83 -7.77 -17.93 23.74
C ALA A 83 -8.28 -16.55 23.34
N ALA A 84 -7.40 -15.54 23.35
CA ALA A 84 -7.63 -14.20 22.83
C ALA A 84 -7.99 -14.29 21.35
N ALA A 85 -7.12 -14.87 20.52
CA ALA A 85 -7.33 -15.02 19.07
C ALA A 85 -8.63 -15.77 18.71
N ARG A 86 -8.98 -16.84 19.44
CA ARG A 86 -10.27 -17.53 19.27
C ARG A 86 -11.45 -16.63 19.59
N THR A 87 -11.37 -15.87 20.68
CA THR A 87 -12.41 -14.91 21.06
C THR A 87 -12.57 -13.86 19.97
N LEU A 88 -11.46 -13.37 19.41
CA LEU A 88 -11.48 -12.46 18.27
C LEU A 88 -12.21 -13.04 17.06
N ALA A 89 -11.85 -14.27 16.68
CA ALA A 89 -12.45 -14.96 15.54
C ALA A 89 -13.96 -15.19 15.71
N VAL A 90 -14.42 -15.58 16.91
CA VAL A 90 -15.83 -15.90 17.17
C VAL A 90 -16.70 -14.65 17.37
N ASP A 91 -16.19 -13.65 18.09
CA ASP A 91 -16.98 -12.45 18.46
C ASP A 91 -17.05 -11.43 17.31
N ASN A 92 -16.14 -11.53 16.34
CA ASN A 92 -16.08 -10.66 15.17
C ASN A 92 -16.09 -11.50 13.89
N PRO A 93 -17.20 -12.21 13.61
CA PRO A 93 -17.31 -12.93 12.36
C PRO A 93 -17.17 -11.97 11.20
N GLU A 94 -16.56 -12.45 10.13
CA GLU A 94 -16.45 -11.70 8.89
C GLU A 94 -17.84 -11.29 8.37
N PRO A 95 -18.04 -10.03 7.93
CA PRO A 95 -19.26 -9.60 7.25
C PRO A 95 -19.64 -10.53 6.09
N ASP A 96 -20.94 -10.77 5.90
CA ASP A 96 -21.45 -11.74 4.92
C ASP A 96 -20.91 -11.51 3.50
N ASN A 97 -20.83 -10.24 3.07
CA ASN A 97 -20.31 -9.87 1.75
C ASN A 97 -18.83 -10.24 1.56
N LEU A 98 -18.00 -10.08 2.60
CA LEU A 98 -16.58 -10.46 2.55
C LEU A 98 -16.42 -11.98 2.58
N ARG A 99 -17.26 -12.67 3.36
CA ARG A 99 -17.30 -14.13 3.38
C ARG A 99 -17.66 -14.72 2.01
N GLU A 100 -18.68 -14.16 1.36
CA GLU A 100 -19.06 -14.54 -0.01
C GLU A 100 -17.92 -14.28 -1.01
N LEU A 101 -17.24 -13.13 -0.89
CA LEU A 101 -16.08 -12.78 -1.72
C LEU A 101 -14.95 -13.81 -1.60
N HIS A 102 -14.58 -14.20 -0.38
CA HIS A 102 -13.54 -15.20 -0.15
C HIS A 102 -13.92 -16.57 -0.69
N ASN A 103 -15.16 -17.01 -0.46
CA ASN A 103 -15.69 -18.26 -1.00
C ASN A 103 -15.65 -18.28 -2.53
N LEU A 104 -15.98 -17.15 -3.18
CA LEU A 104 -15.88 -17.01 -4.62
C LEU A 104 -14.42 -17.15 -5.08
N LYS A 105 -13.47 -16.45 -4.43
CA LYS A 105 -12.05 -16.55 -4.78
C LYS A 105 -11.52 -17.97 -4.68
N GLU A 106 -11.86 -18.69 -3.61
CA GLU A 106 -11.48 -20.09 -3.46
C GLU A 106 -12.13 -20.97 -4.54
N HIS A 107 -13.41 -20.76 -4.84
CA HIS A 107 -14.10 -21.49 -5.90
C HIS A 107 -13.46 -21.29 -7.28
N TYR A 108 -13.00 -20.08 -7.57
CA TYR A 108 -12.30 -19.73 -8.80
C TYR A 108 -10.78 -19.97 -8.73
N ALA A 109 -10.22 -20.48 -7.63
CA ALA A 109 -8.78 -20.66 -7.47
C ALA A 109 -8.10 -21.54 -8.55
N VAL A 110 -8.90 -22.33 -9.28
CA VAL A 110 -8.43 -23.22 -10.35
C VAL A 110 -8.28 -22.49 -11.70
N GLN A 111 -8.86 -21.28 -11.86
CA GLN A 111 -8.79 -20.47 -13.06
C GLN A 111 -8.47 -19.02 -12.68
N PHE A 112 -7.32 -18.53 -13.14
CA PHE A 112 -6.84 -17.17 -12.91
C PHE A 112 -7.97 -16.12 -13.07
N PRO A 113 -7.90 -14.96 -12.39
CA PRO A 113 -9.04 -14.06 -12.27
C PRO A 113 -9.60 -13.51 -13.59
N LEU A 114 -8.90 -13.62 -14.72
CA LEU A 114 -9.40 -13.20 -16.02
C LEU A 114 -10.24 -14.29 -16.68
N ILE A 115 -11.17 -13.87 -17.53
CA ILE A 115 -11.84 -14.79 -18.46
C ILE A 115 -10.84 -15.49 -19.39
N TYR A 116 -11.23 -16.68 -19.87
CA TYR A 116 -10.41 -17.47 -20.80
C TYR A 116 -10.01 -16.69 -22.06
N GLY A 117 -8.75 -16.85 -22.47
CA GLY A 117 -8.22 -16.32 -23.72
C GLY A 117 -7.69 -14.89 -23.66
N VAL A 118 -7.72 -14.24 -22.48
CA VAL A 118 -7.08 -12.95 -22.25
C VAL A 118 -5.64 -13.16 -21.77
N ASP A 119 -4.69 -12.52 -22.43
CA ASP A 119 -3.28 -12.53 -22.04
C ASP A 119 -2.99 -11.44 -20.98
N TYR A 120 -2.54 -11.85 -19.79
CA TYR A 120 -2.13 -10.97 -18.70
C TYR A 120 -1.11 -9.90 -19.12
N ASP A 121 -0.23 -10.22 -20.06
CA ASP A 121 0.83 -9.32 -20.48
C ASP A 121 0.41 -8.30 -21.55
N ASP A 122 -0.73 -8.52 -22.22
CA ASP A 122 -1.27 -7.65 -23.25
C ASP A 122 -2.26 -6.61 -22.67
N LEU A 123 -1.78 -5.38 -22.49
CA LEU A 123 -2.62 -4.28 -22.00
C LEU A 123 -3.76 -3.90 -22.96
N ALA A 124 -3.66 -4.19 -24.26
CA ALA A 124 -4.78 -3.97 -25.17
C ALA A 124 -5.97 -4.87 -24.84
N GLN A 125 -5.72 -6.05 -24.25
CA GLN A 125 -6.74 -6.99 -23.80
C GLN A 125 -7.13 -6.77 -22.33
N THR A 126 -6.14 -6.74 -21.43
CA THR A 126 -6.35 -6.62 -19.98
C THR A 126 -6.80 -5.24 -19.53
N ARG A 127 -6.44 -4.21 -20.29
CA ARG A 127 -6.65 -2.79 -19.99
C ARG A 127 -6.00 -2.36 -18.66
N TRP A 128 -5.93 -1.05 -18.49
CA TRP A 128 -5.40 -0.40 -17.30
C TRP A 128 -6.20 0.87 -17.03
N ALA A 129 -6.46 1.18 -15.76
CA ALA A 129 -7.02 2.46 -15.35
C ALA A 129 -6.46 2.98 -14.02
N VAL A 130 -6.51 4.30 -13.87
CA VAL A 130 -6.29 4.96 -12.59
C VAL A 130 -7.62 5.19 -11.87
N ILE A 131 -7.66 4.89 -10.58
CA ILE A 131 -8.78 5.17 -9.68
C ILE A 131 -8.37 6.32 -8.77
N VAL A 132 -9.14 7.40 -8.82
CA VAL A 132 -8.95 8.59 -7.98
C VAL A 132 -10.23 8.90 -7.22
N ASN A 133 -10.09 9.45 -6.01
CA ASN A 133 -11.25 9.95 -5.30
C ASN A 133 -11.82 11.19 -6.03
N SER A 134 -13.14 11.22 -6.24
CA SER A 134 -13.83 12.29 -6.94
C SER A 134 -13.66 13.69 -6.32
N THR A 135 -13.34 13.79 -5.03
CA THR A 135 -13.11 15.06 -4.32
C THR A 135 -11.64 15.44 -4.22
N ASP A 136 -10.71 14.60 -4.68
CA ASP A 136 -9.28 14.90 -4.67
C ASP A 136 -8.92 15.96 -5.73
N ASP A 137 -7.82 16.68 -5.55
CA ASP A 137 -7.35 17.71 -6.48
C ASP A 137 -6.89 17.07 -7.80
N ALA A 138 -7.43 17.51 -8.94
CA ALA A 138 -7.04 16.99 -10.26
C ALA A 138 -5.54 17.20 -10.59
N ALA A 139 -4.81 17.98 -9.78
CA ALA A 139 -3.36 18.08 -9.83
C ALA A 139 -2.65 16.71 -9.66
N VAL A 140 -3.22 15.72 -8.97
CA VAL A 140 -2.64 14.37 -8.92
C VAL A 140 -2.70 13.68 -10.29
N LEU A 141 -3.82 13.80 -11.01
CA LEU A 141 -3.96 13.30 -12.39
C LEU A 141 -3.03 14.06 -13.35
N LYS A 142 -2.85 15.36 -13.13
CA LYS A 142 -1.89 16.17 -13.90
C LYS A 142 -0.47 15.65 -13.72
N ALA A 143 -0.04 15.39 -12.48
CA ALA A 143 1.27 14.83 -12.18
C ALA A 143 1.48 13.44 -12.83
N LEU A 144 0.43 12.62 -12.88
CA LEU A 144 0.45 11.29 -13.48
C LEU A 144 0.21 11.25 -15.00
N THR A 145 0.04 12.41 -15.64
CA THR A 145 -0.25 12.47 -17.09
C THR A 145 0.79 11.72 -17.96
N PRO A 146 2.11 11.74 -17.68
CA PRO A 146 3.08 10.94 -18.44
C PRO A 146 2.73 9.44 -18.44
N LEU A 147 2.40 8.90 -17.26
CA LEU A 147 2.04 7.50 -17.09
C LEU A 147 0.69 7.17 -17.73
N ILE A 148 -0.32 8.01 -17.52
CA ILE A 148 -1.66 7.85 -18.13
C ILE A 148 -1.55 7.82 -19.67
N ALA A 149 -0.76 8.73 -20.25
CA ALA A 149 -0.54 8.77 -21.69
C ALA A 149 0.22 7.52 -22.20
N HIS A 150 1.19 7.02 -21.44
CA HIS A 150 1.93 5.81 -21.76
C HIS A 150 1.06 4.55 -21.73
N ARG A 151 0.30 4.35 -20.65
CA ARG A 151 -0.64 3.24 -20.53
C ARG A 151 -1.78 3.34 -21.55
N SER A 152 -2.20 4.54 -21.91
CA SER A 152 -3.18 4.73 -22.99
C SER A 152 -2.66 4.23 -24.33
N ARG A 153 -1.40 4.55 -24.68
CA ARG A 153 -0.78 4.03 -25.92
C ARG A 153 -0.69 2.50 -25.93
N GLN A 154 -0.29 1.88 -24.82
CA GLN A 154 -0.20 0.42 -24.71
C GLN A 154 -1.56 -0.28 -24.83
N GLN A 155 -2.65 0.43 -24.50
CA GLN A 155 -4.03 -0.05 -24.68
C GLN A 155 -4.65 0.29 -26.04
N GLY A 156 -3.93 1.00 -26.92
CA GLY A 156 -4.49 1.52 -28.17
C GLY A 156 -5.51 2.65 -27.99
N ILE A 157 -5.51 3.34 -26.84
CA ILE A 157 -6.36 4.49 -26.56
C ILE A 157 -5.76 5.74 -27.20
N THR A 158 -6.57 6.48 -27.97
CA THR A 158 -6.20 7.82 -28.47
C THR A 158 -6.77 8.87 -27.55
N LEU A 159 -5.90 9.53 -26.76
CA LEU A 159 -6.34 10.56 -25.82
C LEU A 159 -6.49 11.92 -26.51
N PRO A 160 -7.58 12.67 -26.26
CA PRO A 160 -7.60 14.10 -26.53
C PRO A 160 -6.62 14.83 -25.59
N PRO A 161 -6.24 16.09 -25.88
CA PRO A 161 -5.38 16.88 -25.00
C PRO A 161 -5.99 17.00 -23.59
N LEU A 162 -5.28 16.44 -22.60
CA LEU A 162 -5.67 16.54 -21.20
C LEU A 162 -5.34 17.95 -20.68
N THR A 163 -6.37 18.67 -20.25
CA THR A 163 -6.28 20.05 -19.74
C THR A 163 -6.77 20.11 -18.30
N PHE A 164 -6.12 20.90 -17.46
CA PHE A 164 -6.38 20.98 -16.02
C PHE A 164 -6.64 22.43 -15.61
N ARG A 165 -7.59 22.65 -14.70
CA ARG A 165 -7.86 23.96 -14.09
C ARG A 165 -7.37 23.96 -12.65
N THR A 166 -6.92 25.12 -12.16
CA THR A 166 -6.49 25.26 -10.77
C THR A 166 -7.67 25.04 -9.82
N GLY A 167 -7.50 24.16 -8.83
CA GLY A 167 -8.52 23.86 -7.81
C GLY A 167 -9.69 23.00 -8.29
N GLU A 168 -9.63 22.47 -9.51
CA GLU A 168 -10.62 21.53 -10.04
C GLU A 168 -10.44 20.16 -9.38
N THR A 169 -11.53 19.52 -8.98
CA THR A 169 -11.48 18.16 -8.43
C THR A 169 -11.34 17.12 -9.53
N CYS A 170 -10.88 15.91 -9.20
CA CYS A 170 -10.85 14.79 -10.13
C CYS A 170 -12.23 14.50 -10.74
N GLY A 171 -13.30 14.65 -9.96
CA GLY A 171 -14.68 14.49 -10.44
C GLY A 171 -15.09 15.55 -11.46
N GLU A 172 -14.80 16.82 -11.18
CA GLU A 172 -15.05 17.93 -12.11
C GLU A 172 -14.23 17.78 -13.40
N TRP A 173 -12.97 17.37 -13.26
CA TRP A 173 -12.08 17.09 -14.37
C TRP A 173 -12.63 15.98 -15.26
N LEU A 174 -13.05 14.85 -14.68
CA LEU A 174 -13.57 13.74 -15.47
C LEU A 174 -14.89 14.11 -16.16
N ALA A 175 -15.79 14.83 -15.48
CA ALA A 175 -17.05 15.29 -16.09
C ALA A 175 -16.82 16.17 -17.34
N ARG A 176 -15.70 16.90 -17.38
CA ARG A 176 -15.33 17.76 -18.50
C ARG A 176 -14.65 17.00 -19.65
N HIS A 177 -13.85 15.98 -19.34
CA HIS A 177 -13.14 15.15 -20.32
C HIS A 177 -13.94 13.95 -20.80
N LEU A 178 -15.00 13.59 -20.09
CA LEU A 178 -15.92 12.50 -20.40
C LEU A 178 -17.36 12.92 -20.03
N PRO A 179 -17.95 13.89 -20.76
CA PRO A 179 -19.33 14.33 -20.49
C PRO A 179 -20.37 13.27 -20.88
N ASP A 180 -20.03 12.39 -21.82
CA ASP A 180 -20.85 11.26 -22.25
C ASP A 180 -20.20 9.95 -21.79
N PRO A 181 -20.76 9.24 -20.78
CA PRO A 181 -20.20 7.99 -20.28
C PRO A 181 -20.31 6.84 -21.29
N THR A 182 -21.08 7.00 -22.37
CA THR A 182 -21.23 5.99 -23.44
C THR A 182 -20.07 5.98 -24.44
N VAL A 183 -19.15 6.96 -24.35
CA VAL A 183 -17.94 7.00 -25.18
C VAL A 183 -17.15 5.69 -25.01
N PRO A 184 -16.79 5.01 -26.12
CA PRO A 184 -16.04 3.76 -26.08
C PRO A 184 -14.73 3.89 -25.30
N TRP A 185 -14.31 2.81 -24.63
CA TRP A 185 -13.08 2.77 -23.81
C TRP A 185 -11.84 3.30 -24.56
N GLN A 186 -11.71 2.98 -25.85
CA GLN A 186 -10.59 3.37 -26.70
C GLN A 186 -10.51 4.88 -27.01
N GLN A 187 -11.54 5.65 -26.64
CA GLN A 187 -11.68 7.07 -26.96
C GLN A 187 -11.83 7.95 -25.72
N ARG A 188 -11.59 7.40 -24.52
CA ARG A 188 -11.73 8.11 -23.24
C ARG A 188 -10.47 7.97 -22.39
N PRO A 189 -10.20 8.92 -21.47
CA PRO A 189 -9.16 8.73 -20.48
C PRO A 189 -9.46 7.48 -19.63
N PRO A 190 -8.46 6.63 -19.35
CA PRO A 190 -8.62 5.44 -18.51
C PRO A 190 -8.61 5.86 -17.01
N VAL A 191 -9.59 6.67 -16.63
CA VAL A 191 -9.78 7.19 -15.27
C VAL A 191 -11.15 6.75 -14.77
N LEU A 192 -11.19 6.18 -13.57
CA LEU A 192 -12.41 5.80 -12.86
C LEU A 192 -12.47 6.59 -11.54
N LEU A 193 -13.68 7.00 -11.15
CA LEU A 193 -13.88 7.74 -9.90
C LEU A 193 -14.26 6.78 -8.79
N TYR A 194 -13.66 6.99 -7.63
CA TYR A 194 -14.14 6.53 -6.34
C TYR A 194 -14.92 7.67 -5.67
N HIS A 195 -16.12 7.39 -5.14
CA HIS A 195 -16.88 8.36 -4.37
C HIS A 195 -16.62 8.20 -2.86
N PRO A 196 -16.52 9.29 -2.08
CA PRO A 196 -16.25 9.21 -0.65
C PRO A 196 -17.21 8.24 0.08
N GLY A 197 -16.64 7.27 0.79
CA GLY A 197 -17.39 6.28 1.58
C GLY A 197 -18.05 5.17 0.75
N GLU A 198 -17.83 5.13 -0.56
CA GLU A 198 -18.33 4.05 -1.42
C GLU A 198 -17.63 2.73 -1.06
N THR A 199 -18.40 1.63 -1.00
CA THR A 199 -17.84 0.28 -0.80
C THR A 199 -17.31 -0.28 -2.12
N CYS A 200 -16.42 -1.29 -2.07
CA CYS A 200 -15.93 -1.94 -3.29
C CYS A 200 -17.08 -2.53 -4.11
N THR A 201 -18.04 -3.19 -3.45
CA THR A 201 -19.23 -3.76 -4.12
C THR A 201 -20.06 -2.67 -4.81
N ALA A 202 -20.39 -1.58 -4.11
CA ALA A 202 -21.18 -0.48 -4.71
C ALA A 202 -20.44 0.18 -5.89
N TRP A 203 -19.13 0.31 -5.79
CA TRP A 203 -18.28 0.83 -6.86
C TRP A 203 -18.32 -0.08 -8.09
N LEU A 204 -18.13 -1.40 -7.91
CA LEU A 204 -18.19 -2.39 -9.00
C LEU A 204 -19.57 -2.40 -9.68
N GLU A 205 -20.65 -2.37 -8.90
CA GLU A 205 -22.03 -2.32 -9.40
C GLU A 205 -22.28 -1.07 -10.24
N ARG A 206 -21.81 0.10 -9.78
CA ARG A 206 -21.87 1.35 -10.55
C ARG A 206 -21.10 1.28 -11.85
N HIS A 207 -20.05 0.46 -11.90
CA HIS A 207 -19.27 0.17 -13.10
C HIS A 207 -19.79 -1.04 -13.91
N GLY A 208 -20.94 -1.61 -13.53
CA GLY A 208 -21.64 -2.66 -14.29
C GLY A 208 -21.07 -4.07 -14.12
N VAL A 209 -20.24 -4.29 -13.10
CA VAL A 209 -19.60 -5.58 -12.82
C VAL A 209 -19.82 -5.99 -11.36
N THR A 210 -19.39 -7.20 -11.02
CA THR A 210 -19.39 -7.74 -9.66
C THR A 210 -18.15 -8.62 -9.48
N HIS A 211 -17.94 -9.17 -8.29
CA HIS A 211 -16.85 -10.09 -8.01
C HIS A 211 -17.09 -11.43 -8.73
N ALA A 212 -16.46 -11.57 -9.89
CA ALA A 212 -16.54 -12.70 -10.80
C ALA A 212 -15.27 -12.70 -11.67
N PRO A 213 -15.00 -13.75 -12.47
CA PRO A 213 -13.92 -13.69 -13.44
C PRO A 213 -14.01 -12.39 -14.28
N VAL A 214 -12.92 -11.64 -14.26
CA VAL A 214 -12.81 -10.30 -14.82
C VAL A 214 -12.82 -10.39 -16.33
N ASP A 215 -13.83 -9.75 -16.93
CA ASP A 215 -13.87 -9.40 -18.34
C ASP A 215 -13.50 -7.91 -18.45
N PRO A 216 -12.26 -7.58 -18.85
CA PRO A 216 -11.79 -6.19 -18.93
C PRO A 216 -12.64 -5.29 -19.82
N VAL A 217 -13.40 -5.87 -20.75
CA VAL A 217 -14.24 -5.09 -21.68
C VAL A 217 -15.62 -4.74 -21.13
N ARG A 218 -16.02 -5.31 -19.98
CA ARG A 218 -17.35 -5.13 -19.37
C ARG A 218 -17.48 -4.02 -18.34
N GLY A 219 -16.46 -3.18 -18.15
CA GLY A 219 -16.60 -1.92 -17.40
C GLY A 219 -15.39 -1.56 -16.55
N VAL A 220 -14.72 -2.57 -15.98
CA VAL A 220 -13.54 -2.38 -15.12
C VAL A 220 -12.33 -3.09 -15.73
N PRO A 221 -11.26 -2.37 -16.10
CA PRO A 221 -9.97 -2.95 -16.52
C PRO A 221 -9.37 -3.87 -15.47
N PHE A 222 -8.52 -4.80 -15.87
CA PHE A 222 -7.87 -5.72 -14.94
C PHE A 222 -6.81 -5.03 -14.06
N TYR A 223 -5.95 -4.19 -14.64
CA TYR A 223 -4.91 -3.48 -13.89
C TYR A 223 -5.44 -2.12 -13.39
N LEU A 224 -5.46 -1.92 -12.07
CA LEU A 224 -6.07 -0.76 -11.43
C LEU A 224 -5.08 -0.06 -10.49
N LEU A 225 -4.70 1.17 -10.83
CA LEU A 225 -3.84 2.01 -10.00
C LEU A 225 -4.68 2.92 -9.11
N LEU A 226 -4.73 2.65 -7.81
CA LEU A 226 -5.29 3.56 -6.82
C LEU A 226 -4.34 4.74 -6.60
N VAL A 227 -4.88 5.96 -6.64
CA VAL A 227 -4.12 7.18 -6.35
C VAL A 227 -4.81 7.92 -5.22
N GLY A 228 -4.13 8.00 -4.09
CA GLY A 228 -4.70 8.63 -2.91
C GLY A 228 -4.25 7.97 -1.61
N ARG A 229 -4.47 8.70 -0.52
CA ARG A 229 -4.22 8.25 0.84
C ARG A 229 -5.15 7.09 1.20
N PRO A 230 -4.72 6.20 2.11
CA PRO A 230 -5.55 5.08 2.54
C PRO A 230 -6.53 5.42 3.67
N GLY A 231 -6.65 6.70 4.05
CA GLY A 231 -7.58 7.14 5.08
C GLY A 231 -7.55 8.66 5.29
N PRO A 232 -8.46 9.17 6.13
CA PRO A 232 -8.60 10.60 6.41
C PRO A 232 -7.46 11.09 7.33
N VAL A 233 -6.87 12.26 7.02
CA VAL A 233 -5.90 12.94 7.91
C VAL A 233 -6.61 13.83 8.93
N TYR A 234 -7.79 14.32 8.60
CA TYR A 234 -8.65 15.14 9.45
C TYR A 234 -10.11 14.67 9.34
N ALA A 235 -10.94 14.97 10.35
CA ALA A 235 -12.31 14.44 10.42
C ALA A 235 -13.23 14.82 9.24
N SER A 236 -12.95 15.96 8.59
CA SER A 236 -13.71 16.43 7.41
C SER A 236 -13.05 16.03 6.08
N ASP A 237 -12.00 15.23 6.11
CA ASP A 237 -11.31 14.77 4.92
C ASP A 237 -12.21 13.78 4.19
N THR A 238 -12.31 13.94 2.88
CA THR A 238 -13.04 13.00 2.01
C THR A 238 -12.18 12.52 0.85
N ALA A 239 -10.96 13.03 0.71
CA ALA A 239 -10.06 12.78 -0.43
C ALA A 239 -9.08 11.64 -0.10
N TYR A 240 -9.64 10.44 0.09
CA TYR A 240 -8.89 9.20 0.35
C TYR A 240 -9.64 7.99 -0.23
N ILE A 241 -8.95 6.85 -0.32
CA ILE A 241 -9.50 5.56 -0.75
C ILE A 241 -9.02 4.53 0.25
N ASP A 242 -9.91 3.96 1.06
CA ASP A 242 -9.53 3.08 2.19
C ASP A 242 -8.69 1.86 1.78
N TYR A 243 -7.91 1.32 2.72
CA TYR A 243 -7.23 0.04 2.53
C TYR A 243 -8.22 -1.11 2.30
N SER A 244 -9.38 -1.11 2.96
CA SER A 244 -10.43 -2.12 2.74
C SER A 244 -10.88 -2.18 1.29
N PHE A 245 -11.05 -1.02 0.64
CA PHE A 245 -11.37 -0.95 -0.79
C PHE A 245 -10.27 -1.63 -1.64
N GLN A 246 -9.00 -1.39 -1.31
CA GLN A 246 -7.88 -2.05 -2.00
C GLN A 246 -7.89 -3.57 -1.79
N TYR A 247 -8.02 -4.03 -0.54
CA TYR A 247 -8.01 -5.46 -0.22
C TYR A 247 -9.15 -6.21 -0.91
N GLU A 248 -10.36 -5.63 -0.89
CA GLU A 248 -11.53 -6.24 -1.54
C GLU A 248 -11.38 -6.30 -3.06
N LEU A 249 -10.88 -5.22 -3.68
CA LEU A 249 -10.71 -5.14 -5.11
C LEU A 249 -9.60 -6.08 -5.62
N ASP A 250 -8.48 -6.18 -4.88
CA ASP A 250 -7.32 -7.00 -5.26
C ASP A 250 -7.62 -8.52 -5.25
N MET A 251 -8.73 -8.94 -4.65
CA MET A 251 -9.19 -10.34 -4.72
C MET A 251 -9.37 -10.85 -6.17
N PHE A 252 -9.78 -9.98 -7.09
CA PHE A 252 -10.03 -10.35 -8.49
C PHE A 252 -9.33 -9.44 -9.51
N TRP A 253 -8.85 -8.27 -9.12
CA TRP A 253 -8.15 -7.34 -10.01
C TRP A 253 -6.67 -7.25 -9.65
N GLY A 254 -5.82 -6.80 -10.57
CA GLY A 254 -4.43 -6.48 -10.27
C GLY A 254 -4.33 -5.05 -9.77
N VAL A 255 -4.25 -4.85 -8.45
CA VAL A 255 -4.34 -3.52 -7.84
C VAL A 255 -2.99 -3.05 -7.31
N GLY A 256 -2.63 -1.81 -7.64
CA GLY A 256 -1.48 -1.12 -7.04
C GLY A 256 -1.89 0.24 -6.48
N ARG A 257 -1.12 0.80 -5.55
CA ARG A 257 -1.39 2.13 -4.97
C ARG A 257 -0.21 3.09 -5.12
N LEU A 258 -0.50 4.34 -5.48
CA LEU A 258 0.42 5.47 -5.36
C LEU A 258 -0.07 6.49 -4.35
N CYS A 259 0.79 6.81 -3.41
CA CYS A 259 0.50 7.72 -2.32
C CYS A 259 1.81 8.37 -1.86
N PHE A 260 2.12 9.58 -2.34
CA PHE A 260 3.29 10.33 -1.90
C PHE A 260 2.84 11.50 -1.04
N ASN A 261 3.18 11.49 0.26
CA ASN A 261 2.78 12.55 1.17
C ASN A 261 3.94 13.11 2.00
N ASP A 262 3.80 14.38 2.37
CA ASP A 262 4.66 15.00 3.37
C ASP A 262 4.28 14.59 4.81
N ALA A 263 5.02 15.11 5.78
CA ALA A 263 4.78 14.85 7.20
C ALA A 263 3.42 15.39 7.73
N GLN A 264 2.66 16.14 6.92
CA GLN A 264 1.31 16.60 7.23
C GLN A 264 0.24 15.78 6.49
N GLY A 265 0.63 14.73 5.77
CA GLY A 265 -0.28 13.91 4.99
C GLY A 265 -0.79 14.58 3.72
N ARG A 266 -0.11 15.62 3.20
CA ARG A 266 -0.49 16.28 1.94
C ARG A 266 0.28 15.70 0.77
N HIS A 267 -0.37 15.62 -0.40
CA HIS A 267 0.25 15.13 -1.64
C HIS A 267 1.54 15.87 -2.01
N VAL A 268 2.60 15.12 -2.29
CA VAL A 268 3.85 15.64 -2.87
C VAL A 268 3.80 15.45 -4.38
N LEU A 269 3.18 16.39 -5.09
CA LEU A 269 2.92 16.28 -6.53
C LEU A 269 4.18 16.05 -7.39
N SER A 270 5.34 16.56 -6.97
CA SER A 270 6.61 16.32 -7.66
C SER A 270 7.01 14.85 -7.66
N ASP A 271 6.66 14.10 -6.61
CA ASP A 271 7.03 12.69 -6.48
C ASP A 271 6.13 11.80 -7.35
N TYR A 272 4.85 12.18 -7.52
CA TYR A 272 3.97 11.57 -8.52
C TYR A 272 4.50 11.75 -9.95
N THR A 273 4.93 12.97 -10.29
CA THR A 273 5.53 13.26 -11.59
C THR A 273 6.82 12.46 -11.78
N ALA A 274 7.71 12.48 -10.79
CA ALA A 274 8.99 11.77 -10.84
C ALA A 274 8.78 10.26 -11.05
N TYR A 275 7.88 9.65 -10.29
CA TYR A 275 7.52 8.24 -10.47
C TYR A 275 6.98 7.97 -11.88
N ALA A 276 6.02 8.78 -12.35
CA ALA A 276 5.41 8.59 -13.67
C ALA A 276 6.44 8.70 -14.80
N GLU A 277 7.31 9.70 -14.76
CA GLU A 277 8.37 9.90 -15.75
C GLU A 277 9.38 8.77 -15.71
N GLN A 278 9.83 8.35 -14.52
CA GLN A 278 10.82 7.28 -14.39
C GLN A 278 10.30 5.92 -14.85
N VAL A 279 9.03 5.58 -14.58
CA VAL A 279 8.41 4.36 -15.12
C VAL A 279 8.35 4.40 -16.64
N VAL A 280 7.96 5.55 -17.21
CA VAL A 280 7.88 5.70 -18.67
C VAL A 280 9.27 5.62 -19.30
N ASP A 281 10.26 6.31 -18.75
CA ASP A 281 11.64 6.29 -19.20
C ASP A 281 12.23 4.89 -19.11
N PHE A 282 11.95 4.16 -18.03
CA PHE A 282 12.38 2.77 -17.88
C PHE A 282 11.73 1.87 -18.93
N GLU A 283 10.42 1.96 -19.17
CA GLU A 283 9.76 1.09 -20.15
C GLU A 283 10.08 1.45 -21.61
N GLN A 284 10.45 2.71 -21.90
CA GLN A 284 10.76 3.17 -23.26
C GLN A 284 12.25 3.17 -23.58
N GLY A 285 13.12 3.27 -22.57
CA GLY A 285 14.56 3.51 -22.73
C GLY A 285 15.39 2.30 -23.16
N SER A 286 14.76 1.15 -23.46
CA SER A 286 15.45 -0.13 -23.67
C SER A 286 16.53 -0.40 -22.59
N PRO A 287 16.21 -0.30 -21.29
CA PRO A 287 17.21 -0.45 -20.24
C PRO A 287 17.79 -1.86 -20.29
N THR A 288 19.12 -1.96 -20.26
CA THR A 288 19.78 -3.25 -20.04
C THR A 288 19.48 -3.68 -18.61
N LEU A 289 18.52 -4.60 -18.43
CA LEU A 289 18.20 -5.14 -17.13
C LEU A 289 19.42 -5.83 -16.56
N ASN A 290 19.85 -5.39 -15.39
CA ASN A 290 20.83 -6.15 -14.63
C ASN A 290 20.12 -7.35 -14.01
N LYS A 291 20.31 -8.54 -14.60
CA LYS A 291 19.68 -9.80 -14.16
C LYS A 291 20.28 -10.29 -12.84
N HIS A 292 20.09 -9.50 -11.79
CA HIS A 292 20.64 -9.70 -10.46
C HIS A 292 19.55 -9.55 -9.41
N VAL A 293 19.40 -10.56 -8.56
CA VAL A 293 18.51 -10.57 -7.40
C VAL A 293 19.34 -10.46 -6.11
N VAL A 294 18.89 -9.65 -5.17
CA VAL A 294 19.52 -9.57 -3.84
C VAL A 294 18.53 -10.03 -2.79
N TYR A 295 18.97 -10.97 -1.95
CA TYR A 295 18.27 -11.38 -0.73
C TYR A 295 18.96 -10.76 0.48
N PHE A 296 18.20 -10.06 1.30
CA PHE A 296 18.69 -9.39 2.52
C PHE A 296 17.86 -9.87 3.71
N GLY A 297 18.48 -10.56 4.67
CA GLY A 297 17.75 -11.16 5.80
C GLY A 297 18.48 -11.02 7.12
N THR A 298 17.84 -10.42 8.13
CA THR A 298 18.39 -10.42 9.48
C THR A 298 18.15 -11.76 10.16
N ARG A 299 19.03 -12.12 11.10
CA ARG A 299 18.93 -13.29 11.97
C ARG A 299 19.51 -12.90 13.34
N HIS A 300 18.71 -12.25 14.17
CA HIS A 300 19.13 -11.71 15.46
C HIS A 300 19.28 -12.81 16.50
N ASP A 301 20.23 -12.66 17.43
CA ASP A 301 20.43 -13.66 18.48
C ASP A 301 19.23 -13.69 19.42
N LEU A 302 18.77 -14.89 19.78
CA LEU A 302 17.62 -15.12 20.68
C LEU A 302 16.29 -14.56 20.17
N ASP A 303 16.17 -14.32 18.87
CA ASP A 303 14.94 -13.86 18.23
C ASP A 303 14.45 -14.88 17.20
N THR A 304 13.49 -15.70 17.63
CA THR A 304 12.91 -16.76 16.80
C THR A 304 12.21 -16.21 15.54
N ALA A 305 11.73 -14.96 15.54
CA ALA A 305 11.03 -14.41 14.37
C ALA A 305 11.98 -14.23 13.19
N THR A 306 13.16 -13.64 13.43
CA THR A 306 14.16 -13.47 12.38
C THR A 306 14.90 -14.77 12.07
N GLU A 307 15.15 -15.64 13.07
CA GLU A 307 15.65 -17.01 12.84
C GLU A 307 14.79 -17.77 11.83
N ARG A 308 13.48 -17.80 12.04
CA ARG A 308 12.56 -18.47 11.11
C ARG A 308 12.54 -17.80 9.75
N SER A 309 12.52 -16.47 9.65
CA SER A 309 12.52 -15.81 8.34
C SER A 309 13.85 -16.02 7.56
N ALA A 310 14.97 -16.14 8.27
CA ALA A 310 16.26 -16.46 7.66
C ALA A 310 16.31 -17.92 7.17
N ASP A 311 15.92 -18.84 8.04
CA ASP A 311 16.12 -20.29 7.85
C ASP A 311 14.97 -20.93 7.05
N GLU A 312 13.73 -20.47 7.21
CA GLU A 312 12.51 -21.04 6.61
C GLU A 312 11.96 -20.25 5.42
N LEU A 313 12.46 -19.03 5.16
CA LEU A 313 12.05 -18.20 4.01
C LEU A 313 13.22 -17.84 3.10
N ILE A 314 14.23 -17.11 3.58
CA ILE A 314 15.34 -16.68 2.71
C ILE A 314 16.13 -17.87 2.18
N THR A 315 16.47 -18.82 3.06
CA THR A 315 17.30 -19.98 2.68
C THR A 315 16.64 -20.82 1.57
N PRO A 316 15.35 -21.22 1.67
CA PRO A 316 14.65 -21.88 0.57
C PRO A 316 14.57 -21.07 -0.73
N LEU A 317 14.43 -19.73 -0.66
CA LEU A 317 14.41 -18.88 -1.86
C LEU A 317 15.77 -18.85 -2.57
N VAL A 318 16.86 -18.91 -1.82
CA VAL A 318 18.23 -18.89 -2.36
C VAL A 318 18.63 -20.26 -2.90
N GLU A 319 18.45 -21.30 -2.09
CA GLU A 319 18.96 -22.65 -2.36
C GLU A 319 18.01 -23.48 -3.24
N GLY A 320 16.72 -23.14 -3.24
CA GLY A 320 15.67 -23.97 -3.79
C GLY A 320 15.37 -25.19 -2.91
N HIS A 321 14.43 -26.03 -3.34
CA HIS A 321 14.06 -27.24 -2.61
C HIS A 321 13.65 -28.35 -3.57
N SER A 322 13.66 -29.59 -3.08
CA SER A 322 13.17 -30.76 -3.82
C SER A 322 13.82 -30.96 -5.21
N GLY A 323 15.10 -30.57 -5.34
CA GLY A 323 15.85 -30.65 -6.60
C GLY A 323 15.52 -29.56 -7.62
N LYS A 324 14.68 -28.57 -7.27
CA LYS A 324 14.46 -27.36 -8.07
C LYS A 324 15.36 -26.23 -7.56
N PRO A 325 15.95 -25.41 -8.45
CA PRO A 325 16.69 -24.23 -8.04
C PRO A 325 15.75 -23.16 -7.45
N GLY A 326 16.30 -22.21 -6.69
CA GLY A 326 15.57 -21.03 -6.23
C GLY A 326 15.13 -20.10 -7.39
N PRO A 327 14.26 -19.11 -7.15
CA PRO A 327 13.65 -18.29 -8.21
C PRO A 327 14.62 -17.58 -9.14
N ALA A 328 15.72 -17.03 -8.61
CA ALA A 328 16.72 -16.32 -9.40
C ALA A 328 17.43 -17.25 -10.40
N PRO A 329 18.09 -18.35 -9.98
CA PRO A 329 18.71 -19.27 -10.92
C PRO A 329 17.70 -19.96 -11.86
N ASP A 330 16.47 -20.24 -11.42
CA ASP A 330 15.43 -20.84 -12.28
C ASP A 330 15.05 -19.93 -13.47
N THR A 331 15.16 -18.62 -13.28
CA THR A 331 14.84 -17.60 -14.29
C THR A 331 16.07 -17.00 -14.99
N GLY A 332 17.27 -17.54 -14.69
CA GLY A 332 18.52 -17.11 -15.31
C GLY A 332 19.09 -15.80 -14.76
N PHE A 333 18.69 -15.40 -13.54
CA PHE A 333 19.27 -14.29 -12.80
C PHE A 333 20.42 -14.76 -11.91
N THR A 334 21.44 -13.93 -11.74
CA THR A 334 22.41 -14.08 -10.65
C THR A 334 21.77 -13.68 -9.32
N GLN A 335 22.36 -14.14 -8.22
CA GLN A 335 21.89 -13.77 -6.89
C GLN A 335 23.04 -13.43 -5.94
N SER A 336 22.84 -12.42 -5.09
CA SER A 336 23.67 -12.12 -3.93
C SER A 336 22.86 -12.27 -2.65
N VAL A 337 23.49 -12.73 -1.58
CA VAL A 337 22.84 -12.99 -0.30
C VAL A 337 23.57 -12.24 0.81
N PHE A 338 22.83 -11.41 1.53
CA PHE A 338 23.27 -10.71 2.73
C PHE A 338 22.40 -11.20 3.88
N LEU A 339 22.83 -12.28 4.53
CA LEU A 339 22.08 -12.97 5.58
C LEU A 339 22.81 -12.87 6.92
N ALA A 340 22.06 -12.76 8.01
CA ALA A 340 22.60 -12.67 9.37
C ALA A 340 23.65 -11.55 9.46
N GLY A 341 24.89 -11.87 9.84
CA GLY A 341 26.00 -10.91 10.01
C GLY A 341 26.24 -9.96 8.83
N ASP A 342 25.84 -10.33 7.62
CA ASP A 342 25.99 -9.49 6.43
C ASP A 342 24.80 -8.55 6.19
N ALA A 343 23.66 -8.76 6.84
CA ALA A 343 22.46 -7.93 6.73
C ALA A 343 22.55 -6.63 7.54
N THR A 344 23.69 -5.94 7.43
CA THR A 344 23.94 -4.66 8.11
C THR A 344 23.31 -3.50 7.36
N ARG A 345 23.05 -2.41 8.07
CA ARG A 345 22.56 -1.15 7.49
C ARG A 345 23.50 -0.63 6.41
N THR A 346 24.82 -0.70 6.64
CA THR A 346 25.83 -0.30 5.64
C THR A 346 25.74 -1.15 4.38
N ASN A 347 25.51 -2.46 4.48
CA ASN A 347 25.34 -3.29 3.30
C ASN A 347 24.01 -2.99 2.57
N LEU A 348 22.92 -2.71 3.29
CA LEU A 348 21.67 -2.25 2.67
C LEU A 348 21.86 -0.93 1.90
N GLU A 349 22.59 0.02 2.47
CA GLU A 349 22.98 1.27 1.77
C GLU A 349 23.77 0.99 0.50
N ARG A 350 24.75 0.07 0.54
CA ARG A 350 25.53 -0.33 -0.63
C ARG A 350 24.67 -0.99 -1.70
N ILE A 351 23.75 -1.87 -1.32
CA ILE A 351 22.81 -2.52 -2.24
C ILE A 351 22.00 -1.45 -2.99
N LEU A 352 21.43 -0.49 -2.26
CA LEU A 352 20.58 0.56 -2.83
C LEU A 352 21.37 1.61 -3.64
N ARG A 353 22.68 1.73 -3.43
CA ARG A 353 23.60 2.48 -4.31
C ARG A 353 24.09 1.66 -5.50
N GLY A 354 23.83 0.35 -5.53
CA GLY A 354 24.41 -0.56 -6.54
C GLY A 354 25.92 -0.77 -6.37
N ASP A 355 26.47 -0.49 -5.18
CA ASP A 355 27.89 -0.61 -4.82
C ASP A 355 28.20 -2.00 -4.25
N ILE A 356 27.70 -3.02 -4.95
CA ILE A 356 27.81 -4.43 -4.63
C ILE A 356 28.32 -5.21 -5.86
N GLU A 357 28.70 -6.46 -5.64
CA GLU A 357 28.99 -7.37 -6.74
C GLU A 357 27.78 -7.48 -7.68
N HIS A 358 28.04 -7.57 -8.98
CA HIS A 358 27.04 -7.54 -10.04
C HIS A 358 26.24 -6.23 -10.19
N GLY A 359 26.41 -5.22 -9.34
CA GLY A 359 25.75 -3.91 -9.50
C GLY A 359 24.30 -3.86 -8.98
N PRO A 360 23.51 -2.82 -9.34
CA PRO A 360 22.18 -2.59 -8.77
C PRO A 360 21.21 -3.74 -9.10
N PRO A 361 20.48 -4.30 -8.12
CA PRO A 361 19.59 -5.43 -8.37
C PRO A 361 18.35 -5.01 -9.18
N ALA A 362 17.84 -5.93 -10.00
CA ALA A 362 16.51 -5.84 -10.58
C ALA A 362 15.42 -6.13 -9.54
N LEU A 363 15.72 -7.02 -8.59
CA LEU A 363 14.82 -7.38 -7.51
C LEU A 363 15.57 -7.44 -6.17
N LEU A 364 15.03 -6.76 -5.16
CA LEU A 364 15.49 -6.82 -3.77
C LEU A 364 14.41 -7.48 -2.91
N PHE A 365 14.73 -8.61 -2.30
CA PHE A 365 13.87 -9.25 -1.31
C PHE A 365 14.46 -9.04 0.08
N THR A 366 13.70 -8.40 0.98
CA THR A 366 14.10 -8.21 2.38
C THR A 366 13.23 -9.05 3.31
N ALA A 367 13.84 -9.70 4.30
CA ALA A 367 13.15 -10.34 5.42
C ALA A 367 13.77 -9.86 6.73
N THR A 368 13.10 -8.91 7.39
CA THR A 368 13.61 -8.26 8.61
C THR A 368 12.48 -7.99 9.57
N HIS A 369 12.82 -7.53 10.78
CA HIS A 369 11.82 -6.79 11.55
C HIS A 369 11.49 -5.46 10.89
N GLY A 370 10.21 -5.11 10.94
CA GLY A 370 9.74 -3.75 10.71
C GLY A 370 9.59 -2.99 12.03
N ILE A 371 10.10 -1.76 12.07
CA ILE A 371 10.01 -0.91 13.25
C ILE A 371 8.58 -0.46 13.47
N GLY A 372 8.01 -0.80 14.62
CA GLY A 372 6.78 -0.22 15.15
C GLY A 372 7.09 0.87 16.16
N LEU A 373 6.50 2.03 15.97
CA LEU A 373 6.57 3.16 16.90
C LEU A 373 5.21 3.38 17.57
N PRO A 374 5.18 3.85 18.83
CA PRO A 374 3.95 4.26 19.49
C PRO A 374 3.20 5.36 18.74
N ALA A 375 1.87 5.36 18.84
CA ALA A 375 1.00 6.32 18.14
C ALA A 375 1.26 7.80 18.50
N ASP A 376 1.88 8.06 19.65
CA ASP A 376 2.30 9.39 20.12
C ASP A 376 3.78 9.71 19.83
N ASP A 377 4.54 8.80 19.22
CA ASP A 377 5.93 9.04 18.84
C ASP A 377 6.00 10.00 17.64
N PRO A 378 6.71 11.14 17.75
CA PRO A 378 6.78 12.12 16.67
C PRO A 378 7.45 11.59 15.39
N ARG A 379 8.18 10.48 15.47
CA ARG A 379 8.85 9.84 14.32
C ARG A 379 7.94 8.90 13.55
N LEU A 380 6.79 8.48 14.10
CA LEU A 380 5.93 7.44 13.53
C LEU A 380 5.64 7.69 12.05
N LEU A 381 5.16 8.88 11.70
CA LEU A 381 4.78 9.19 10.31
C LEU A 381 5.94 9.03 9.31
N MET A 382 7.18 9.21 9.76
CA MET A 382 8.38 9.17 8.93
C MET A 382 9.15 7.85 8.98
N GLN A 383 8.96 7.06 10.04
CA GLN A 383 9.83 5.91 10.34
C GLN A 383 9.07 4.60 10.65
N GLN A 384 7.74 4.63 10.72
CA GLN A 384 6.94 3.39 10.83
C GLN A 384 7.25 2.46 9.65
N GLY A 385 7.55 1.20 9.96
CA GLY A 385 7.91 0.19 8.96
C GLY A 385 9.34 0.31 8.43
N ALA A 386 10.21 1.12 9.06
CA ALA A 386 11.64 1.08 8.78
C ALA A 386 12.21 -0.33 9.00
N LEU A 387 13.26 -0.70 8.27
CA LEU A 387 13.82 -2.05 8.29
C LEU A 387 14.90 -2.15 9.36
N LEU A 388 14.69 -2.97 10.39
CA LEU A 388 15.74 -3.24 11.37
C LEU A 388 16.84 -4.08 10.73
N CYS A 389 18.10 -3.68 10.89
CA CYS A 389 19.27 -4.35 10.35
C CYS A 389 19.98 -5.18 11.44
N GLN A 390 20.97 -6.00 11.03
CA GLN A 390 21.73 -6.87 11.92
C GLN A 390 22.60 -6.10 12.93
N ASP A 391 22.77 -4.79 12.76
CA ASP A 391 23.51 -3.93 13.68
C ASP A 391 22.95 -3.98 15.12
N TRP A 392 21.65 -4.27 15.28
CA TRP A 392 21.09 -4.62 16.58
C TRP A 392 21.40 -6.09 16.92
N THR A 393 21.85 -6.36 18.15
CA THR A 393 22.33 -7.70 18.54
C THR A 393 21.23 -8.71 18.84
N GLY A 394 19.95 -8.32 18.82
CA GLY A 394 18.83 -9.18 19.23
C GLY A 394 18.36 -8.98 20.68
N PHE A 395 19.05 -8.16 21.46
CA PHE A 395 18.69 -7.92 22.86
C PHE A 395 18.85 -6.44 23.26
N GLY A 396 17.95 -6.00 24.15
CA GLY A 396 17.95 -4.66 24.71
C GLY A 396 17.44 -3.59 23.74
N ASN A 397 17.58 -2.34 24.16
CA ASN A 397 16.98 -1.21 23.47
C ASN A 397 17.52 -1.02 22.05
N ILE A 398 16.60 -0.79 21.11
CA ILE A 398 16.95 -0.46 19.73
C ILE A 398 17.31 1.03 19.66
N GLN A 399 18.39 1.34 18.93
CA GLN A 399 18.82 2.71 18.64
C GLN A 399 18.55 3.04 17.17
N ARG A 400 18.46 4.33 16.85
CA ARG A 400 18.15 4.81 15.48
C ARG A 400 19.14 4.25 14.45
N GLU A 401 20.40 4.11 14.82
CA GLU A 401 21.46 3.60 13.95
C GLU A 401 21.26 2.16 13.50
N HIS A 402 20.45 1.37 14.21
CA HIS A 402 20.21 -0.04 13.91
C HIS A 402 19.20 -0.28 12.78
N TRP A 403 18.41 0.72 12.37
CA TRP A 403 17.42 0.55 11.30
C TRP A 403 17.64 1.48 10.11
N PHE A 404 17.07 1.08 8.98
CA PHE A 404 17.09 1.83 7.73
C PHE A 404 15.70 2.40 7.43
N ALA A 405 15.61 3.72 7.31
CA ALA A 405 14.38 4.46 7.05
C ALA A 405 14.47 5.30 5.76
N ALA A 406 13.37 5.94 5.36
CA ALA A 406 13.30 6.75 4.15
C ALA A 406 14.34 7.89 4.09
N GLU A 407 14.68 8.46 5.25
CA GLU A 407 15.67 9.54 5.38
C GLU A 407 17.11 9.07 5.10
N ASP A 408 17.39 7.76 5.20
CA ASP A 408 18.71 7.17 4.92
C ASP A 408 18.97 6.96 3.43
N LEU A 409 17.94 7.07 2.59
CA LEU A 409 18.10 7.06 1.14
C LEU A 409 18.83 8.35 0.70
N GLU A 410 20.14 8.27 0.50
CA GLU A 410 21.00 9.36 -0.01
C GLU A 410 20.78 9.64 -1.50
N THR A 411 21.04 10.86 -1.98
CA THR A 411 20.83 11.26 -3.39
C THR A 411 21.50 10.35 -4.43
N ALA A 412 22.56 9.61 -4.07
CA ALA A 412 23.29 8.70 -4.96
C ALA A 412 22.63 7.30 -5.12
N THR A 413 21.38 7.12 -4.68
CA THR A 413 20.62 5.86 -4.81
C THR A 413 20.46 5.45 -6.29
N ARG A 414 20.64 4.17 -6.61
CA ARG A 414 20.52 3.58 -7.95
C ARG A 414 19.43 2.50 -8.00
N VAL A 415 18.19 2.91 -7.74
CA VAL A 415 17.01 2.02 -7.68
C VAL A 415 16.12 2.09 -8.92
N SER A 416 16.58 2.75 -9.99
CA SER A 416 15.82 2.78 -11.26
C SER A 416 15.59 1.37 -11.79
N GLY A 417 14.32 0.99 -11.99
CA GLY A 417 13.93 -0.35 -12.42
C GLY A 417 13.77 -1.38 -11.31
N LEU A 418 14.04 -1.03 -10.05
CA LEU A 418 13.98 -1.97 -8.93
C LEU A 418 12.54 -2.40 -8.63
N ILE A 419 12.35 -3.69 -8.43
CA ILE A 419 11.19 -4.23 -7.71
C ILE A 419 11.66 -4.62 -6.30
N ALA A 420 11.03 -4.07 -5.26
CA ALA A 420 11.33 -4.42 -3.88
C ALA A 420 10.21 -5.28 -3.28
N VAL A 421 10.57 -6.35 -2.59
CA VAL A 421 9.65 -7.18 -1.80
C VAL A 421 10.10 -7.12 -0.35
N CYS A 422 9.30 -6.49 0.50
CA CYS A 422 9.62 -6.23 1.90
C CYS A 422 8.75 -7.10 2.81
N PHE A 423 9.33 -8.19 3.30
CA PHE A 423 8.77 -8.98 4.39
C PHE A 423 9.19 -8.35 5.73
N ALA A 424 8.37 -7.42 6.21
CA ALA A 424 8.53 -6.72 7.49
C ALA A 424 7.18 -6.11 7.92
N CYS A 425 6.92 -6.02 9.23
CA CYS A 425 5.73 -5.32 9.72
C CYS A 425 5.73 -3.85 9.31
N TYR A 426 4.57 -3.35 8.91
CA TYR A 426 4.31 -2.00 8.42
C TYR A 426 5.14 -1.58 7.20
N GLY A 427 5.79 -2.52 6.51
CA GLY A 427 6.73 -2.21 5.43
C GLY A 427 6.13 -1.42 4.27
N VAL A 428 4.81 -1.49 4.05
CA VAL A 428 4.09 -0.66 3.06
C VAL A 428 2.96 0.18 3.64
N GLY A 429 2.58 -0.01 4.91
CA GLY A 429 1.58 0.85 5.54
C GLY A 429 1.21 0.48 6.97
N CYS A 430 0.45 1.36 7.62
CA CYS A 430 -0.07 1.14 8.97
C CYS A 430 -1.53 1.61 9.04
N PRO A 431 -2.47 0.80 9.56
CA PRO A 431 -3.85 1.24 9.78
C PRO A 431 -3.94 2.18 10.99
N HIS A 432 -5.09 2.86 11.13
CA HIS A 432 -5.35 3.69 12.31
C HIS A 432 -5.54 2.87 13.58
N GLU A 433 -6.33 1.81 13.48
CA GLU A 433 -6.66 0.89 14.56
C GLU A 433 -5.96 -0.44 14.35
N ASP A 434 -5.58 -1.08 15.45
CA ASP A 434 -5.01 -2.42 15.46
C ASP A 434 -6.01 -3.44 14.89
N GLU A 435 -5.61 -4.15 13.83
CA GLU A 435 -6.44 -5.17 13.22
C GLU A 435 -6.35 -6.53 13.93
N PHE A 436 -5.36 -6.70 14.81
CA PHE A 436 -5.06 -7.96 15.47
C PHE A 436 -5.40 -7.98 16.99
N VAL A 437 -5.69 -6.83 17.61
CA VAL A 437 -6.01 -6.76 19.04
C VAL A 437 -7.40 -6.18 19.25
N PHE A 438 -8.27 -6.97 19.90
CA PHE A 438 -9.58 -6.52 20.33
C PHE A 438 -9.95 -7.14 21.68
N VAL A 439 -10.48 -6.31 22.57
CA VAL A 439 -10.97 -6.75 23.87
C VAL A 439 -12.48 -6.52 23.86
N PRO A 440 -13.32 -7.56 24.02
CA PRO A 440 -14.78 -7.40 24.03
C PRO A 440 -15.22 -6.28 24.98
N GLY A 441 -16.04 -5.36 24.47
CA GLY A 441 -16.54 -4.20 25.21
C GLY A 441 -15.54 -3.04 25.35
N LYS A 442 -14.36 -3.09 24.71
CA LYS A 442 -13.42 -1.96 24.60
C LYS A 442 -13.24 -1.54 23.14
N PRO A 443 -12.98 -0.25 22.88
CA PRO A 443 -12.59 0.20 21.54
C PRO A 443 -11.27 -0.44 21.11
N ARG A 444 -11.05 -0.53 19.79
CA ARG A 444 -9.79 -1.01 19.26
C ARG A 444 -8.64 -0.05 19.65
N PRO A 445 -7.44 -0.58 19.92
CA PRO A 445 -6.26 0.25 20.14
C PRO A 445 -5.95 1.09 18.91
N VAL A 446 -5.69 2.39 19.12
CA VAL A 446 -5.17 3.28 18.08
C VAL A 446 -3.66 3.11 17.99
N ILE A 447 -3.17 2.75 16.80
CA ILE A 447 -1.74 2.47 16.55
C ILE A 447 -1.08 3.45 15.56
N ALA A 448 -1.88 4.28 14.89
CA ALA A 448 -1.40 5.40 14.09
C ALA A 448 -2.41 6.57 14.16
N PRO A 449 -2.00 7.83 13.94
CA PRO A 449 -2.93 8.97 13.94
C PRO A 449 -3.99 8.89 12.83
N TYR A 450 -3.68 8.19 11.73
CA TYR A 450 -4.55 7.89 10.60
C TYR A 450 -3.95 6.74 9.78
N PRO A 451 -4.71 6.07 8.89
CA PRO A 451 -4.13 5.06 8.00
C PRO A 451 -3.09 5.69 7.07
N LEU A 452 -1.88 5.13 7.03
CA LEU A 452 -0.75 5.68 6.29
C LEU A 452 -0.07 4.65 5.40
N VAL A 453 0.52 5.12 4.31
CA VAL A 453 1.54 4.39 3.53
C VAL A 453 2.90 4.67 4.14
N ALA A 454 3.75 3.66 4.29
CA ALA A 454 5.09 3.82 4.88
C ALA A 454 5.98 4.74 4.01
N GLN A 455 6.88 5.50 4.63
CA GLN A 455 7.70 6.50 3.90
C GLN A 455 8.84 5.87 3.09
N LEU A 456 9.42 4.75 3.55
CA LEU A 456 10.50 4.07 2.84
C LEU A 456 10.10 3.66 1.40
N PRO A 457 8.98 2.95 1.18
CA PRO A 457 8.57 2.60 -0.19
C PRO A 457 8.18 3.82 -1.02
N GLN A 458 7.55 4.86 -0.43
CA GLN A 458 7.31 6.12 -1.15
C GLN A 458 8.62 6.71 -1.69
N ARG A 459 9.66 6.73 -0.86
CA ARG A 459 10.96 7.28 -1.25
C ARG A 459 11.68 6.43 -2.30
N LEU A 460 11.53 5.11 -2.26
CA LEU A 460 12.04 4.19 -3.29
C LEU A 460 11.36 4.44 -4.64
N LEU A 461 10.02 4.50 -4.65
CA LEU A 461 9.23 4.74 -5.86
C LEU A 461 9.56 6.10 -6.50
N ALA A 462 9.62 7.17 -5.70
CA ALA A 462 9.96 8.51 -6.19
C ALA A 462 11.39 8.62 -6.79
N ARG A 463 12.24 7.61 -6.55
CA ARG A 463 13.63 7.54 -7.03
C ARG A 463 13.88 6.47 -8.09
N GLY A 464 12.85 5.76 -8.53
CA GLY A 464 12.90 4.96 -9.74
C GLY A 464 12.59 3.49 -9.53
N ALA A 465 12.33 3.06 -8.28
CA ALA A 465 11.77 1.73 -8.08
C ALA A 465 10.42 1.65 -8.82
N LEU A 466 10.19 0.55 -9.52
CA LEU A 466 8.96 0.33 -10.29
C LEU A 466 7.79 0.01 -9.36
N ALA A 467 8.06 -0.84 -8.36
CA ALA A 467 7.05 -1.31 -7.42
C ALA A 467 7.68 -1.73 -6.09
N VAL A 468 6.88 -1.66 -5.02
CA VAL A 468 7.19 -2.24 -3.72
C VAL A 468 6.03 -3.09 -3.24
N LEU A 469 6.28 -4.36 -2.95
CA LEU A 469 5.32 -5.29 -2.34
C LEU A 469 5.69 -5.48 -0.86
N GLY A 470 4.71 -5.48 0.04
CA GLY A 470 4.94 -5.79 1.45
C GLY A 470 3.65 -5.76 2.26
N HIS A 471 3.78 -5.65 3.59
CA HIS A 471 2.62 -5.67 4.50
C HIS A 471 2.16 -4.30 4.98
N VAL A 472 0.83 -4.13 5.03
CA VAL A 472 0.14 -3.14 5.83
C VAL A 472 -0.14 -3.75 7.20
N ASP A 473 0.12 -3.04 8.30
CA ASP A 473 0.08 -3.65 9.64
C ASP A 473 1.14 -4.77 9.80
N ARG A 474 0.87 -5.82 10.57
CA ARG A 474 1.85 -6.87 10.91
C ARG A 474 1.99 -7.94 9.82
N ALA A 475 3.25 -8.34 9.61
CA ALA A 475 3.67 -9.52 8.86
C ALA A 475 3.95 -10.66 9.84
N TRP A 476 3.44 -11.86 9.57
CA TRP A 476 3.56 -13.01 10.46
C TRP A 476 4.29 -14.17 9.78
N SER A 477 4.87 -15.05 10.59
CA SER A 477 5.49 -16.30 10.13
C SER A 477 4.56 -17.18 9.29
N TYR A 478 3.24 -17.02 9.40
CA TYR A 478 2.29 -17.73 8.55
C TYR A 478 2.55 -17.47 7.07
N SER A 479 2.97 -16.27 6.67
CA SER A 479 3.33 -15.95 5.28
C SER A 479 4.21 -17.00 4.60
N PHE A 480 5.05 -17.71 5.35
CA PHE A 480 5.91 -18.79 4.88
C PHE A 480 5.82 -20.07 5.73
N SER A 481 4.76 -20.27 6.51
CA SER A 481 4.50 -21.52 7.23
C SER A 481 3.00 -21.85 7.28
N GLY A 482 2.67 -23.14 7.18
CA GLY A 482 1.29 -23.60 7.29
C GLY A 482 0.89 -23.88 8.73
N ILE A 483 -0.41 -23.99 8.99
CA ILE A 483 -0.93 -24.35 10.31
C ILE A 483 -0.57 -25.81 10.59
N ASN A 484 0.37 -26.06 11.50
CA ASN A 484 0.97 -27.37 11.80
C ASN A 484 1.76 -27.98 10.62
N VAL A 485 2.17 -27.18 9.65
CA VAL A 485 3.01 -27.60 8.51
C VAL A 485 4.36 -26.87 8.63
N PRO A 486 5.50 -27.54 8.36
CA PRO A 486 6.81 -26.89 8.29
C PRO A 486 6.86 -25.74 7.27
N ALA A 487 8.04 -25.12 7.14
CA ALA A 487 8.36 -24.08 6.16
C ALA A 487 7.69 -24.30 4.79
N GLN A 488 7.00 -23.28 4.32
CA GLN A 488 6.22 -23.25 3.08
C GLN A 488 6.44 -21.92 2.34
N SER A 489 7.62 -21.76 1.72
CA SER A 489 8.05 -20.59 0.93
C SER A 489 7.42 -20.51 -0.47
N GLN A 490 6.70 -21.54 -0.92
CA GLN A 490 6.17 -21.66 -2.28
C GLN A 490 5.36 -20.45 -2.78
N PRO A 491 4.51 -19.79 -1.97
CA PRO A 491 3.82 -18.58 -2.42
C PRO A 491 4.79 -17.47 -2.83
N PHE A 492 5.87 -17.27 -2.07
CA PHE A 492 6.91 -16.29 -2.42
C PHE A 492 7.73 -16.74 -3.62
N GLU A 493 8.07 -18.02 -3.72
CA GLU A 493 8.76 -18.56 -4.89
C GLU A 493 7.96 -18.30 -6.17
N ASP A 494 6.65 -18.57 -6.17
CA ASP A 494 5.80 -18.36 -7.34
C ASP A 494 5.69 -16.87 -7.71
N VAL A 495 5.51 -15.98 -6.73
CA VAL A 495 5.52 -14.52 -6.94
C VAL A 495 6.83 -14.07 -7.58
N LEU A 496 7.98 -14.52 -7.03
CA LEU A 496 9.30 -14.13 -7.52
C LEU A 496 9.58 -14.70 -8.91
N ILE A 497 9.28 -15.99 -9.16
CA ILE A 497 9.48 -16.61 -10.48
C ILE A 497 8.64 -15.88 -11.54
N ARG A 498 7.38 -15.55 -11.25
CA ARG A 498 6.53 -14.80 -12.19
C ARG A 498 7.07 -13.39 -12.45
N ALA A 499 7.49 -12.67 -11.41
CA ALA A 499 8.05 -11.32 -11.55
C ALA A 499 9.36 -11.33 -12.38
N LEU A 500 10.27 -12.26 -12.08
CA LEU A 500 11.54 -12.44 -12.79
C LEU A 500 11.36 -12.95 -14.22
N SER A 501 10.25 -13.63 -14.49
CA SER A 501 9.85 -14.05 -15.85
C SER A 501 9.16 -12.94 -16.65
N GLY A 502 9.09 -11.71 -16.11
CA GLY A 502 8.50 -10.56 -16.78
C GLY A 502 7.00 -10.40 -16.60
N GLY A 503 6.38 -11.08 -15.63
CA GLY A 503 4.98 -10.88 -15.30
C GLY A 503 4.73 -9.47 -14.71
N ARG A 504 3.56 -8.90 -15.00
CA ARG A 504 3.12 -7.62 -14.43
C ARG A 504 2.79 -7.73 -12.95
N MET A 505 3.26 -6.78 -12.16
CA MET A 505 3.25 -6.88 -10.71
C MET A 505 1.87 -7.05 -10.08
N GLY A 506 0.82 -6.44 -10.62
CA GLY A 506 -0.54 -6.62 -10.09
C GLY A 506 -1.10 -8.02 -10.29
N PHE A 507 -0.62 -8.77 -11.29
CA PHE A 507 -1.04 -10.16 -11.50
C PHE A 507 -0.20 -11.14 -10.67
N VAL A 508 1.11 -10.91 -10.56
CA VAL A 508 1.98 -11.87 -9.87
C VAL A 508 1.63 -11.97 -8.38
N THR A 509 1.04 -10.93 -7.79
CA THR A 509 0.58 -10.91 -6.39
C THR A 509 -0.68 -11.73 -6.14
N ASP A 510 -1.40 -12.17 -7.18
CA ASP A 510 -2.69 -12.89 -7.04
C ASP A 510 -2.58 -14.19 -6.23
N GLN A 511 -1.39 -14.79 -6.17
CA GLN A 511 -1.12 -15.96 -5.32
C GLN A 511 -1.33 -15.68 -3.83
N LEU A 512 -1.05 -14.45 -3.39
CA LEU A 512 -1.27 -14.02 -2.01
C LEU A 512 -2.78 -13.91 -1.72
N ASN A 513 -3.56 -13.47 -2.72
CA ASN A 513 -5.02 -13.36 -2.63
C ASN A 513 -5.71 -14.73 -2.64
N LEU A 514 -5.15 -15.73 -3.35
CA LEU A 514 -5.60 -17.13 -3.25
C LEU A 514 -5.43 -17.67 -1.83
N ARG A 515 -4.29 -17.36 -1.19
CA ARG A 515 -4.03 -17.76 0.19
C ARG A 515 -5.01 -17.10 1.16
N GLN A 516 -5.32 -15.82 0.98
CA GLN A 516 -6.34 -15.13 1.76
C GLN A 516 -7.71 -15.81 1.63
N GLY A 517 -8.14 -16.10 0.40
CA GLY A 517 -9.41 -16.79 0.13
C GLY A 517 -9.49 -18.14 0.84
N ALA A 518 -8.48 -19.00 0.66
CA ALA A 518 -8.43 -20.33 1.28
C ALA A 518 -8.43 -20.26 2.83
N ALA A 519 -7.64 -19.35 3.41
CA ALA A 519 -7.58 -19.18 4.87
C ALA A 519 -8.93 -18.67 5.42
N SER A 520 -9.61 -17.76 4.70
CA SER A 520 -10.90 -17.23 5.15
C SER A 520 -12.02 -18.27 5.07
N SER A 521 -12.07 -19.10 4.02
CA SER A 521 -13.04 -20.18 3.91
C SER A 521 -12.89 -21.20 5.05
N LEU A 522 -11.66 -21.61 5.35
CA LEU A 522 -11.37 -22.52 6.47
C LEU A 522 -11.74 -21.89 7.82
N LEU A 523 -11.40 -20.61 8.03
CA LEU A 523 -11.74 -19.85 9.23
C LEU A 523 -13.26 -19.80 9.43
N THR A 524 -14.00 -19.40 8.40
CA THR A 524 -15.46 -19.30 8.40
C THR A 524 -16.12 -20.63 8.76
N ASN A 525 -15.73 -21.71 8.09
CA ASN A 525 -16.26 -23.05 8.36
C ASN A 525 -16.02 -23.46 9.82
N THR A 526 -14.86 -23.09 10.37
CA THR A 526 -14.49 -23.40 11.75
C THR A 526 -15.28 -22.55 12.77
N ILE A 527 -15.54 -21.27 12.47
CA ILE A 527 -16.41 -20.40 13.28
C ILE A 527 -17.84 -20.95 13.30
N GLU A 528 -18.39 -21.37 12.15
CA GLU A 528 -19.74 -21.93 12.08
C GLU A 528 -19.88 -23.22 12.91
N GLN A 529 -18.86 -24.08 12.89
CA GLN A 529 -18.82 -25.26 13.75
C GLN A 529 -18.86 -24.88 15.24
N ALA A 530 -18.04 -23.91 15.65
CA ALA A 530 -18.00 -23.42 17.01
C ALA A 530 -19.35 -22.83 17.45
N GLN A 531 -20.01 -22.03 16.59
CA GLN A 531 -21.34 -21.45 16.84
C GLN A 531 -22.44 -22.51 16.96
N ARG A 532 -22.31 -23.66 16.27
CA ARG A 532 -23.21 -24.82 16.40
C ARG A 532 -22.93 -25.68 17.63
N GLY A 533 -21.95 -25.32 18.47
CA GLY A 533 -21.55 -26.08 19.64
C GLY A 533 -20.77 -27.35 19.32
N LEU A 534 -20.22 -27.47 18.10
CA LEU A 534 -19.32 -28.56 17.75
C LEU A 534 -17.94 -28.33 18.38
N PRO A 535 -17.20 -29.41 18.74
CA PRO A 535 -15.86 -29.28 19.28
C PRO A 535 -14.91 -28.72 18.21
N VAL A 536 -14.27 -27.59 18.52
CA VAL A 536 -13.31 -26.91 17.65
C VAL A 536 -12.01 -26.71 18.42
N ASP A 537 -10.88 -26.98 17.75
CA ASP A 537 -9.57 -26.66 18.30
C ASP A 537 -9.37 -25.13 18.30
N THR A 538 -9.26 -24.59 19.51
CA THR A 538 -9.04 -23.17 19.79
C THR A 538 -7.76 -22.65 19.17
N ARG A 539 -6.68 -23.45 19.17
CA ARG A 539 -5.39 -23.07 18.59
C ARG A 539 -5.47 -23.02 17.07
N ASN A 540 -6.13 -23.98 16.46
CA ASN A 540 -6.36 -23.98 15.02
C ASN A 540 -7.20 -22.77 14.55
N LEU A 541 -8.26 -22.43 15.30
CA LEU A 541 -9.08 -21.25 14.97
C LEU A 541 -8.28 -19.94 15.05
N ALA A 542 -7.46 -19.79 16.10
CA ALA A 542 -6.55 -18.66 16.27
C ALA A 542 -5.57 -18.54 15.09
N ALA A 543 -4.92 -19.65 14.73
CA ALA A 543 -3.97 -19.73 13.63
C ALA A 543 -4.61 -19.33 12.28
N LEU A 544 -5.82 -19.84 12.00
CA LEU A 544 -6.56 -19.48 10.78
C LEU A 544 -6.89 -18.00 10.70
N TRP A 545 -7.24 -17.38 11.84
CA TRP A 545 -7.55 -15.96 11.89
C TRP A 545 -6.33 -15.09 11.61
N VAL A 546 -5.17 -15.41 12.23
CA VAL A 546 -3.91 -14.70 11.95
C VAL A 546 -3.50 -14.90 10.50
N ALA A 547 -3.47 -16.15 10.01
CA ALA A 547 -3.05 -16.48 8.66
C ALA A 547 -3.89 -15.79 7.57
N ARG A 548 -5.20 -15.63 7.82
CA ARG A 548 -6.09 -14.89 6.92
C ARG A 548 -5.76 -13.40 6.90
N ASN A 549 -5.62 -12.77 8.06
CA ASN A 549 -5.33 -11.33 8.15
C ASN A 549 -3.94 -11.01 7.62
N ASP A 550 -2.95 -11.86 7.89
CA ASP A 550 -1.59 -11.80 7.32
C ASP A 550 -1.63 -11.79 5.78
N ALA A 551 -2.34 -12.76 5.17
CA ALA A 551 -2.46 -12.84 3.72
C ALA A 551 -3.19 -11.64 3.08
N ARG A 552 -4.25 -11.12 3.73
CA ARG A 552 -4.99 -9.94 3.27
C ARG A 552 -4.13 -8.68 3.25
N ASN A 553 -3.21 -8.58 4.20
CA ASN A 553 -2.49 -7.35 4.49
C ASN A 553 -1.31 -7.10 3.54
N TYR A 554 -1.07 -7.97 2.56
CA TYR A 554 -0.17 -7.66 1.46
C TYR A 554 -0.75 -6.56 0.57
N ALA A 555 0.08 -5.59 0.21
CA ALA A 555 -0.29 -4.54 -0.74
C ALA A 555 0.86 -4.23 -1.69
N LEU A 556 0.49 -4.03 -2.96
CA LEU A 556 1.40 -3.51 -3.98
C LEU A 556 1.35 -1.98 -4.01
N LEU A 557 2.51 -1.35 -3.87
CA LEU A 557 2.72 0.07 -4.10
C LEU A 557 3.42 0.27 -5.45
N GLY A 558 2.93 1.23 -6.23
CA GLY A 558 3.33 1.42 -7.63
C GLY A 558 2.21 1.08 -8.61
N ASP A 559 2.49 1.30 -9.89
CA ASP A 559 1.63 0.94 -11.00
C ASP A 559 1.59 -0.58 -11.18
N PRO A 560 0.41 -1.24 -11.06
CA PRO A 560 0.31 -2.69 -11.14
C PRO A 560 0.67 -3.27 -12.51
N ALA A 561 0.75 -2.43 -13.55
CA ALA A 561 1.16 -2.87 -14.88
C ALA A 561 2.69 -2.90 -15.07
N VAL A 562 3.51 -2.41 -14.14
CA VAL A 562 4.97 -2.50 -14.31
C VAL A 562 5.45 -3.95 -14.28
N ARG A 563 6.56 -4.22 -14.97
CA ARG A 563 7.23 -5.52 -15.03
C ARG A 563 8.71 -5.36 -15.30
N LEU A 564 9.50 -6.37 -14.97
CA LEU A 564 10.88 -6.45 -15.46
C LEU A 564 10.89 -6.75 -16.97
N PRO A 565 11.74 -6.09 -17.76
CA PRO A 565 11.80 -6.34 -19.19
C PRO A 565 12.47 -7.70 -19.45
N MET A 566 11.84 -8.51 -20.30
CA MET A 566 12.45 -9.74 -20.81
C MET A 566 13.27 -9.43 -22.05
N GLU A 567 14.46 -10.04 -22.17
CA GLU A 567 15.15 -10.06 -23.45
C GLU A 567 14.26 -10.75 -24.49
N ALA A 568 14.22 -10.20 -25.70
CA ALA A 568 13.51 -10.81 -26.82
C ALA A 568 14.27 -12.08 -27.27
N THR A 569 14.17 -13.16 -26.50
CA THR A 569 14.76 -14.46 -26.81
C THR A 569 13.80 -15.58 -26.43
N ASP A 570 13.29 -16.21 -27.48
CA ASP A 570 12.43 -17.39 -27.57
C ASP A 570 11.24 -17.47 -26.60
N THR A 571 10.08 -17.09 -27.15
CA THR A 571 8.81 -17.78 -26.89
C THR A 571 9.08 -19.25 -26.59
N ARG A 572 9.00 -19.64 -25.30
CA ARG A 572 8.94 -21.03 -24.91
C ARG A 572 7.69 -21.61 -25.58
N GLN A 573 7.91 -22.56 -26.49
CA GLN A 573 6.86 -23.38 -27.11
C GLN A 573 6.13 -24.22 -26.08
#